data_AF-A0A9P6YQN4-F1
#
_entry.id   AF-A0A9P6YQN4-F1
#
_cell.length_a   1.000
_cell.length_b   1.000
_cell.length_c   1.000
_cell.angle_alpha   90.00
_cell.angle_beta   90.00
_cell.angle_gamma   90.00
#
_symmetry.space_group_name_H-M   'P 1'
#
loop_
_entity.id
_entity.type
_entity.pdbx_description
1 polymer ?
#
loop_
_entity_poly.entity_id
_entity_poly.type
_entity_poly.pdbx_seq_one_letter_code
_entity_poly.pdbx_strand_id
1 'polypeptide(L)'
;MGCPRPEPEFHSLVSTSLPDGTPIENLSTKWFRYIDKLPLTSPSSHYPRTSKSSWTQFWHASIPHPARTILWRLYHSKLPTRSRLHKLMPNTITDELCMLCGAIESDEHFLWSCPFKQPMWDTLLTRFFDQNSRLTFDEISRPNPISATVRAHWHLDSFQVVACGVLCLWRNHWKHVFDGSPFWPNEAAARATILLRRIHQESLYQEKIKDINQMSH
;
A
#
# COMPACT_ATOMS: atom_id res chain seq x y z
N MET A 1 -35.63 -2.62 -1.09
CA MET A 1 -35.50 -2.96 -2.53
C MET A 1 -34.04 -2.77 -2.90
N GLY A 2 -33.29 -3.87 -3.00
CA GLY A 2 -31.84 -3.82 -3.28
C GLY A 2 -31.60 -3.67 -4.78
N CYS A 3 -30.83 -2.66 -5.17
CA CYS A 3 -30.33 -2.54 -6.54
C CYS A 3 -29.40 -3.74 -6.83
N PRO A 4 -29.55 -4.47 -7.95
CA PRO A 4 -28.66 -5.57 -8.27
C PRO A 4 -27.24 -5.04 -8.45
N ARG A 5 -26.29 -5.62 -7.71
CA ARG A 5 -24.87 -5.27 -7.78
C ARG A 5 -24.33 -5.81 -9.12
N PRO A 6 -23.75 -4.98 -10.00
CA PRO A 6 -23.07 -5.52 -11.18
C PRO A 6 -21.92 -6.40 -10.73
N GLU A 7 -21.84 -7.62 -11.26
CA GLU A 7 -20.64 -8.44 -11.08
C GLU A 7 -19.44 -7.69 -11.64
N PRO A 8 -18.32 -7.68 -10.92
CA PRO A 8 -17.16 -6.97 -11.42
C PRO A 8 -16.47 -7.85 -12.49
N GLU A 9 -16.76 -7.55 -13.76
CA GLU A 9 -16.19 -8.25 -14.93
C GLU A 9 -14.70 -7.90 -15.13
N PHE A 10 -13.81 -8.38 -14.25
CA PHE A 10 -12.37 -8.16 -14.38
C PHE A 10 -11.73 -8.86 -15.58
N HIS A 11 -12.37 -9.90 -16.12
CA HIS A 11 -11.91 -10.54 -17.36
C HIS A 11 -11.86 -9.55 -18.52
N SER A 12 -12.76 -8.55 -18.54
CA SER A 12 -12.76 -7.49 -19.56
C SER A 12 -11.51 -6.60 -19.50
N LEU A 13 -10.95 -6.35 -18.30
CA LEU A 13 -9.77 -5.49 -18.13
C LEU A 13 -8.52 -6.07 -18.78
N VAL A 14 -8.35 -7.40 -18.75
CA VAL A 14 -7.22 -8.06 -19.42
C VAL A 14 -7.46 -8.18 -20.92
N SER A 15 -8.73 -8.20 -21.32
CA SER A 15 -9.19 -8.26 -22.72
C SER A 15 -9.23 -6.89 -23.40
N THR A 16 -8.96 -5.80 -22.67
CA THR A 16 -9.08 -4.45 -23.19
C THR A 16 -7.90 -4.15 -24.12
N SER A 17 -8.20 -3.72 -25.34
CA SER A 17 -7.20 -3.19 -26.27
C SER A 17 -6.87 -1.74 -25.92
N LEU A 18 -5.59 -1.39 -26.01
CA LEU A 18 -5.08 -0.02 -25.89
C LEU A 18 -5.69 0.89 -26.99
N PRO A 19 -5.54 2.23 -26.91
CA PRO A 19 -6.09 3.18 -27.90
C PRO A 19 -5.65 2.93 -29.36
N ASP A 20 -4.56 2.20 -29.55
CA ASP A 20 -4.01 1.78 -30.84
C ASP A 20 -4.46 0.38 -31.28
N GLY A 21 -5.32 -0.28 -30.48
CA GLY A 21 -5.83 -1.63 -30.73
C GLY A 21 -4.95 -2.76 -30.18
N THR A 22 -3.81 -2.47 -29.54
CA THR A 22 -2.91 -3.53 -29.03
C THR A 22 -3.55 -4.24 -27.82
N PRO A 23 -3.72 -5.57 -27.84
CA PRO A 23 -4.19 -6.33 -26.68
C PRO A 23 -3.20 -6.24 -25.50
N ILE A 24 -3.69 -6.10 -24.27
CA ILE A 24 -2.86 -6.01 -23.06
C ILE A 24 -1.91 -7.21 -22.89
N GLU A 25 -2.34 -8.40 -23.31
CA GLU A 25 -1.53 -9.62 -23.35
C GLU A 25 -0.28 -9.54 -24.26
N ASN A 26 -0.28 -8.63 -25.24
CA ASN A 26 0.83 -8.41 -26.18
C ASN A 26 1.70 -7.20 -25.80
N LEU A 27 1.47 -6.60 -24.62
CA LEU A 27 2.29 -5.51 -24.12
C LEU A 27 3.73 -5.96 -23.87
N SER A 28 4.68 -5.33 -24.57
CA SER A 28 6.11 -5.51 -24.30
C SER A 28 6.69 -4.34 -23.51
N THR A 29 7.78 -4.60 -22.79
CA THR A 29 8.54 -3.54 -22.10
C THR A 29 9.10 -2.49 -23.07
N LYS A 30 9.26 -2.82 -24.36
CA LYS A 30 9.65 -1.86 -25.41
C LYS A 30 8.54 -0.85 -25.71
N TRP A 31 7.28 -1.26 -25.61
CA TRP A 31 6.11 -0.41 -25.82
C TRP A 31 6.05 0.70 -24.78
N PHE A 32 6.21 0.36 -23.49
CA PHE A 32 6.28 1.36 -22.41
C PHE A 32 7.40 2.37 -22.64
N ARG A 33 8.60 1.91 -23.00
CA ARG A 33 9.74 2.80 -23.29
C ARG A 33 9.49 3.71 -24.49
N TYR A 34 8.65 3.30 -25.44
CA TYR A 34 8.30 4.09 -26.61
C TYR A 34 7.30 5.19 -26.27
N ILE A 35 6.26 4.91 -25.47
CA ILE A 35 5.34 5.94 -24.95
C ILE A 35 6.08 6.92 -24.02
N ASP A 36 6.95 6.41 -23.14
CA ASP A 36 7.76 7.23 -22.22
C ASP A 36 8.84 8.08 -22.93
N LYS A 37 8.97 8.00 -24.27
CA LYS A 37 9.83 8.93 -25.03
C LYS A 37 9.24 10.33 -25.18
N LEU A 38 8.03 10.59 -24.66
CA LEU A 38 7.59 11.96 -24.43
C LEU A 38 8.67 12.65 -23.58
N PRO A 39 9.25 13.78 -24.03
CA PRO A 39 10.28 14.44 -23.27
C PRO A 39 9.67 14.81 -21.91
N LEU A 40 10.17 14.18 -20.84
CA LEU A 40 9.88 14.57 -19.47
C LEU A 40 10.55 15.94 -19.26
N THR A 41 9.94 16.99 -19.80
CA THR A 41 10.42 18.37 -19.75
C THR A 41 10.51 18.89 -18.32
N SER A 42 9.82 18.21 -17.39
CA SER A 42 9.95 18.33 -15.95
C SER A 42 9.36 17.08 -15.31
N PRO A 43 9.87 16.60 -14.17
CA PRO A 43 9.08 15.70 -13.32
C PRO A 43 7.73 16.37 -13.03
N SER A 44 6.65 15.56 -12.98
CA SER A 44 5.32 16.04 -12.61
C SER A 44 5.41 16.87 -11.33
N SER A 45 4.65 17.96 -11.23
CA SER A 45 4.54 18.75 -9.98
C SER A 45 4.17 17.89 -8.76
N HIS A 46 3.51 16.74 -9.01
CA HIS A 46 3.10 15.74 -8.02
C HIS A 46 4.20 14.74 -7.64
N TYR A 47 5.41 14.83 -8.21
CA TYR A 47 6.49 13.94 -7.79
C TYR A 47 6.87 14.27 -6.35
N PRO A 48 6.93 13.29 -5.44
CA PRO A 48 7.23 13.54 -4.04
C PRO A 48 8.61 14.19 -3.95
N ARG A 49 8.63 15.47 -3.57
CA ARG A 49 9.84 16.24 -3.26
C ARG A 49 10.36 15.79 -1.90
N THR A 50 10.85 14.55 -1.84
CA THR A 50 11.47 13.99 -0.64
C THR A 50 12.98 14.05 -0.78
N SER A 51 13.68 14.19 0.32
CA SER A 51 15.14 14.27 0.30
C SER A 51 15.77 12.95 -0.17
N LYS A 52 17.02 13.02 -0.65
CA LYS A 52 17.82 11.83 -0.96
C LYS A 52 17.93 10.89 0.25
N SER A 53 18.07 11.45 1.46
CA SER A 53 18.16 10.66 2.70
C SER A 53 16.89 9.87 2.99
N SER A 54 15.70 10.47 2.82
CA SER A 54 14.43 9.75 2.99
C SER A 54 14.29 8.58 2.02
N TRP A 55 14.72 8.77 0.77
CA TRP A 55 14.73 7.67 -0.21
C TRP A 55 15.72 6.57 0.16
N THR A 56 16.95 6.92 0.56
CA THR A 56 17.93 5.95 1.04
C THR A 56 17.34 5.12 2.18
N GLN A 57 16.73 5.77 3.18
CA GLN A 57 16.11 5.08 4.31
C GLN A 57 14.95 4.17 3.88
N PHE A 58 14.08 4.64 2.99
CA PHE A 58 13.01 3.83 2.42
C PHE A 58 13.52 2.54 1.76
N TRP A 59 14.58 2.64 0.96
CA TRP A 59 15.14 1.47 0.26
C TRP A 59 15.86 0.50 1.21
N HIS A 60 16.48 1.01 2.27
CA HIS A 60 17.17 0.20 3.28
C HIS A 60 16.25 -0.34 4.39
N ALA A 61 15.00 0.10 4.46
CA ALA A 61 14.07 -0.35 5.50
C ALA A 61 13.84 -1.86 5.44
N SER A 62 13.90 -2.52 6.60
CA SER A 62 13.57 -3.93 6.79
C SER A 62 12.05 -4.14 6.78
N ILE A 63 11.46 -4.04 5.58
CA ILE A 63 10.04 -4.26 5.32
C ILE A 63 9.85 -5.35 4.25
N PRO A 64 8.68 -6.03 4.22
CA PRO A 64 8.37 -7.00 3.19
C PRO A 64 8.50 -6.39 1.79
N HIS A 65 9.13 -7.10 0.86
CA HIS A 65 9.33 -6.61 -0.51
C HIS A 65 8.01 -6.16 -1.19
N PRO A 66 6.88 -6.90 -1.08
CA PRO A 66 5.61 -6.44 -1.64
C PRO A 66 5.10 -5.14 -1.02
N ALA A 67 5.34 -4.91 0.28
CA ALA A 67 4.95 -3.67 0.94
C ALA A 67 5.69 -2.47 0.35
N ARG A 68 6.99 -2.64 0.08
CA ARG A 68 7.83 -1.61 -0.54
C ARG A 68 7.29 -1.17 -1.90
N THR A 69 6.87 -2.12 -2.75
CA THR A 69 6.26 -1.81 -4.05
C THR A 69 4.97 -1.01 -3.91
N ILE A 70 4.12 -1.35 -2.95
CA ILE A 70 2.85 -0.64 -2.74
C ILE A 70 3.10 0.78 -2.22
N LEU A 71 4.01 0.94 -1.26
CA LEU A 71 4.38 2.26 -0.73
C LEU A 71 5.04 3.14 -1.79
N TRP A 72 5.91 2.58 -2.64
CA TRP A 72 6.46 3.30 -3.78
C TRP A 72 5.33 3.82 -4.70
N ARG A 73 4.34 2.96 -5.01
CA ARG A 73 3.16 3.39 -5.79
C ARG A 73 2.37 4.48 -5.10
N LEU A 74 2.18 4.41 -3.78
CA LEU A 74 1.54 5.48 -3.01
C LEU A 74 2.29 6.80 -3.15
N TYR A 75 3.61 6.80 -2.93
CA TYR A 75 4.42 8.02 -2.96
C TYR A 75 4.44 8.70 -4.32
N HIS A 76 4.28 7.94 -5.40
CA HIS A 76 4.19 8.49 -6.75
C HIS A 76 2.75 8.73 -7.23
N SER A 77 1.75 8.61 -6.35
CA SER A 77 0.33 8.71 -6.72
C SER A 77 -0.01 7.78 -7.89
N LYS A 78 0.34 6.49 -7.74
CA LYS A 78 0.18 5.40 -8.71
C LYS A 78 -0.52 4.17 -8.10
N LEU A 79 -1.29 4.32 -7.02
CA LEU A 79 -2.13 3.22 -6.54
C LEU A 79 -3.27 2.94 -7.53
N PRO A 80 -3.66 1.70 -7.79
CA PRO A 80 -4.80 1.39 -8.64
C PRO A 80 -6.13 1.60 -7.91
N THR A 81 -6.37 2.81 -7.41
CA THR A 81 -7.66 3.18 -6.81
C THR A 81 -8.73 3.30 -7.88
N ARG A 82 -10.01 3.16 -7.51
CA ARG A 82 -11.11 3.31 -8.48
C ARG A 82 -11.14 4.69 -9.12
N SER A 83 -10.86 5.79 -8.41
CA SER A 83 -10.71 7.11 -9.05
C SER A 83 -9.62 7.14 -10.12
N ARG A 84 -8.51 6.42 -9.92
CA ARG A 84 -7.44 6.37 -10.93
C ARG A 84 -7.80 5.43 -12.08
N LEU A 85 -8.38 4.28 -11.78
CA LEU A 85 -8.79 3.30 -12.79
C LEU A 85 -9.92 3.82 -13.69
N HIS A 86 -10.92 4.52 -13.12
CA HIS A 86 -11.98 5.19 -13.87
C HIS A 86 -11.41 6.18 -14.89
N LYS A 87 -10.42 6.99 -14.50
CA LYS A 87 -9.74 7.94 -15.40
C LYS A 87 -8.94 7.25 -16.52
N LEU A 88 -8.37 6.08 -16.25
CA LEU A 88 -7.53 5.35 -17.20
C LEU A 88 -8.33 4.44 -18.15
N MET A 89 -9.43 3.85 -17.67
CA MET A 89 -10.25 2.87 -18.39
C MET A 89 -11.75 3.16 -18.16
N PRO A 90 -12.25 4.33 -18.61
CA PRO A 90 -13.62 4.77 -18.32
C PRO A 90 -14.70 3.85 -18.91
N ASN A 91 -14.38 3.10 -19.97
CA ASN A 91 -15.29 2.15 -20.59
C ASN A 91 -15.47 0.87 -19.77
N THR A 92 -14.50 0.53 -18.90
CA THR A 92 -14.53 -0.70 -18.10
C THR A 92 -14.86 -0.41 -16.64
N ILE A 93 -14.30 0.67 -16.09
CA ILE A 93 -14.56 1.12 -14.72
C ILE A 93 -15.45 2.36 -14.84
N THR A 94 -16.76 2.15 -14.71
CA THR A 94 -17.79 3.17 -15.00
C THR A 94 -17.92 4.26 -13.94
N ASP A 95 -17.37 4.04 -12.74
CA ASP A 95 -17.43 4.98 -11.62
C ASP A 95 -16.14 4.94 -10.78
N GLU A 96 -15.97 5.94 -9.94
CA GLU A 96 -14.83 6.07 -9.02
C GLU A 96 -15.12 5.62 -7.58
N LEU A 97 -16.23 4.90 -7.35
CA LEU A 97 -16.75 4.63 -6.01
C LEU A 97 -16.12 3.39 -5.40
N CYS A 98 -15.65 3.50 -4.15
CA CYS A 98 -15.14 2.42 -3.34
C CYS A 98 -16.13 1.25 -3.25
N MET A 99 -15.68 0.04 -3.57
CA MET A 99 -16.53 -1.17 -3.58
C MET A 99 -17.06 -1.57 -2.19
N LEU A 100 -16.48 -1.01 -1.12
CA LEU A 100 -16.86 -1.29 0.27
C LEU A 100 -17.94 -0.34 0.79
N CYS A 101 -17.79 0.97 0.59
CA CYS A 101 -18.67 1.97 1.21
C CYS A 101 -19.33 2.94 0.22
N GLY A 102 -19.03 2.86 -1.08
CA GLY A 102 -19.63 3.70 -2.11
C GLY A 102 -19.18 5.17 -2.15
N ALA A 103 -18.17 5.56 -1.37
CA ALA A 103 -17.58 6.90 -1.45
C ALA A 103 -16.47 6.95 -2.52
N ILE A 104 -16.08 8.15 -2.97
CA ILE A 104 -14.99 8.31 -3.95
C ILE A 104 -13.67 7.71 -3.45
N GLU A 105 -13.05 6.82 -4.23
CA GLU A 105 -11.84 6.10 -3.83
C GLU A 105 -10.55 6.83 -4.27
N SER A 106 -10.14 7.81 -3.48
CA SER A 106 -8.80 8.41 -3.53
C SER A 106 -7.72 7.52 -2.92
N ASP A 107 -6.44 7.90 -3.01
CA ASP A 107 -5.33 7.19 -2.34
C ASP A 107 -5.53 7.15 -0.81
N GLU A 108 -6.04 8.24 -0.23
CA GLU A 108 -6.41 8.32 1.19
C GLU A 108 -7.58 7.42 1.51
N HIS A 109 -8.64 7.41 0.71
CA HIS A 109 -9.79 6.54 0.96
C HIS A 109 -9.44 5.06 0.79
N PHE A 110 -8.58 4.76 -0.18
CA PHE A 110 -8.10 3.41 -0.44
C PHE A 110 -7.35 2.86 0.77
N LEU A 111 -6.42 3.63 1.36
CA LEU A 111 -5.57 3.14 2.47
C LEU A 111 -6.06 3.49 3.87
N TRP A 112 -6.73 4.62 4.06
CA TRP A 112 -6.96 5.22 5.37
C TRP A 112 -8.44 5.48 5.64
N SER A 113 -9.06 6.49 5.02
CA SER A 113 -10.34 7.07 5.48
C SER A 113 -11.60 6.21 5.23
N CYS A 114 -11.47 5.03 4.61
CA CYS A 114 -12.61 4.13 4.42
C CYS A 114 -13.06 3.51 5.75
N PRO A 115 -14.36 3.64 6.13
CA PRO A 115 -14.85 3.16 7.43
C PRO A 115 -14.76 1.64 7.60
N PHE A 116 -14.75 0.87 6.51
CA PHE A 116 -14.55 -0.59 6.58
C PHE A 116 -13.09 -0.97 6.85
N LYS A 117 -12.15 -0.07 6.58
CA LYS A 117 -10.71 -0.29 6.75
C LYS A 117 -10.18 0.28 8.07
N GLN A 118 -10.83 1.31 8.62
CA GLN A 118 -10.47 1.94 9.90
C GLN A 118 -10.30 0.96 11.07
N PRO A 119 -11.18 -0.04 11.30
CA PRO A 119 -11.01 -0.98 12.41
C PRO A 119 -9.71 -1.78 12.37
N MET A 120 -9.15 -2.00 11.17
CA MET A 120 -7.83 -2.61 11.01
C MET A 120 -6.75 -1.70 11.59
N TRP A 121 -6.78 -0.42 11.24
CA TRP A 121 -5.83 0.58 11.75
C TRP A 121 -5.98 0.77 13.25
N ASP A 122 -7.20 0.87 13.77
CA ASP A 122 -7.44 0.95 15.22
C ASP A 122 -6.79 -0.21 15.98
N THR A 123 -6.92 -1.43 15.42
CA THR A 123 -6.30 -2.64 15.99
C THR A 123 -4.77 -2.54 15.98
N LEU A 124 -4.17 -2.08 14.89
CA LEU A 124 -2.71 -1.94 14.78
C LEU A 124 -2.17 -0.81 15.66
N LEU A 125 -2.84 0.33 15.69
CA LEU A 125 -2.49 1.48 16.55
C LEU A 125 -2.54 1.06 18.02
N THR A 126 -3.64 0.44 18.44
CA THR A 126 -3.80 -0.05 19.83
C THR A 126 -2.74 -1.08 20.20
N ARG A 127 -2.31 -1.93 19.27
CA ARG A 127 -1.40 -3.05 19.56
C ARG A 127 0.08 -2.65 19.55
N PHE A 128 0.48 -1.77 18.62
CA PHE A 128 1.89 -1.50 18.34
C PHE A 128 2.33 -0.10 18.73
N PHE A 129 1.46 0.90 18.71
CA PHE A 129 1.83 2.29 19.02
C PHE A 129 1.56 2.64 20.48
N ASP A 130 2.30 3.64 20.97
CA ASP A 130 2.08 4.23 22.30
C ASP A 130 0.70 4.91 22.38
N GLN A 131 0.14 4.99 23.57
CA GLN A 131 -1.23 5.50 23.77
C GLN A 131 -1.41 6.96 23.33
N ASN A 132 -0.34 7.76 23.37
CA ASN A 132 -0.35 9.17 22.96
C ASN A 132 0.05 9.36 21.49
N SER A 133 0.45 8.30 20.80
CA SER A 133 0.87 8.38 19.40
C SER A 133 -0.34 8.50 18.49
N ARG A 134 -0.25 9.41 17.52
CA ARG A 134 -1.26 9.60 16.49
C ARG A 134 -0.60 9.40 15.14
N LEU A 135 -1.17 8.50 14.34
CA LEU A 135 -0.77 8.30 12.96
C LEU A 135 -1.80 8.97 12.05
N THR A 136 -1.31 9.64 11.01
CA THR A 136 -2.14 10.32 10.01
C THR A 136 -1.86 9.78 8.61
N PHE A 137 -2.77 10.03 7.67
CA PHE A 137 -2.51 9.68 6.27
C PHE A 137 -1.34 10.46 5.67
N ASP A 138 -1.10 11.70 6.08
CA ASP A 138 0.04 12.48 5.60
C ASP A 138 1.37 11.80 5.93
N GLU A 139 1.49 11.24 7.14
CA GLU A 139 2.66 10.44 7.55
C GLU A 139 2.77 9.13 6.76
N ILE A 140 1.66 8.45 6.48
CA ILE A 140 1.65 7.22 5.68
C ILE A 140 2.05 7.48 4.23
N SER A 141 1.64 8.62 3.68
CA SER A 141 1.85 9.02 2.28
C SER A 141 3.24 9.62 2.00
N ARG A 142 4.14 9.60 2.99
CA ARG A 142 5.53 10.05 2.86
C ARG A 142 6.52 8.98 3.32
N PRO A 143 7.72 8.90 2.70
CA PRO A 143 8.70 7.86 3.03
C PRO A 143 9.41 8.02 4.38
N ASN A 144 9.46 9.23 4.96
CA ASN A 144 9.92 9.51 6.34
C ASN A 144 9.85 11.04 6.64
N PRO A 145 9.77 11.51 7.90
CA PRO A 145 9.60 10.79 9.16
C PRO A 145 8.14 10.53 9.56
N ILE A 146 7.90 9.38 10.20
CA ILE A 146 6.66 9.11 10.95
C ILE A 146 6.89 9.54 12.40
N SER A 147 6.03 10.42 12.92
CA SER A 147 6.18 10.96 14.28
C SER A 147 5.66 10.02 15.37
N ALA A 148 4.68 9.18 15.02
CA ALA A 148 4.12 8.18 15.92
C ALA A 148 5.21 7.20 16.41
N THR A 149 5.20 6.88 17.70
CA THR A 149 6.17 5.98 18.34
C THR A 149 5.56 4.61 18.63
N VAL A 150 6.34 3.58 18.35
CA VAL A 150 6.04 2.18 18.68
C VAL A 150 6.38 1.92 20.14
N ARG A 151 5.59 1.05 20.80
CA ARG A 151 5.79 0.67 22.20
C ARG A 151 7.17 0.04 22.39
N ALA A 152 7.86 0.42 23.48
CA ALA A 152 9.24 0.06 23.75
C ALA A 152 9.58 -1.45 23.78
N HIS A 153 8.60 -2.33 24.04
CA HIS A 153 8.83 -3.77 24.06
C HIS A 153 8.90 -4.41 22.65
N TRP A 154 8.49 -3.67 21.61
CA TRP A 154 8.63 -4.11 20.23
C TRP A 154 9.96 -3.63 19.66
N HIS A 155 10.74 -4.57 19.12
CA HIS A 155 11.91 -4.27 18.30
C HIS A 155 11.48 -4.00 16.85
N LEU A 156 10.67 -2.94 16.71
CA LEU A 156 10.05 -2.50 15.46
C LEU A 156 10.16 -0.98 15.35
N ASP A 157 10.25 -0.48 14.12
CA ASP A 157 10.03 0.93 13.82
C ASP A 157 8.58 1.18 13.34
N SER A 158 8.13 2.43 13.42
CA SER A 158 6.79 2.85 13.01
C SER A 158 6.52 2.60 11.52
N PHE A 159 7.57 2.68 10.71
CA PHE A 159 7.50 2.47 9.28
C PHE A 159 7.20 1.01 8.93
N GLN A 160 7.72 0.05 9.70
CA GLN A 160 7.43 -1.38 9.57
C GLN A 160 5.96 -1.67 9.88
N VAL A 161 5.39 -1.05 10.92
CA VAL A 161 3.97 -1.20 11.27
C VAL A 161 3.09 -0.68 10.14
N VAL A 162 3.39 0.50 9.60
CA VAL A 162 2.69 1.09 8.45
C VAL A 162 2.83 0.19 7.22
N ALA A 163 4.03 -0.25 6.88
CA ALA A 163 4.29 -1.07 5.70
C ALA A 163 3.54 -2.42 5.75
N CYS A 164 3.55 -3.09 6.90
CA CYS A 164 2.81 -4.33 7.09
C CYS A 164 1.29 -4.11 7.07
N GLY A 165 0.81 -3.02 7.67
CA GLY A 165 -0.60 -2.61 7.62
C GLY A 165 -1.07 -2.37 6.19
N VAL A 166 -0.34 -1.55 5.42
CA VAL A 166 -0.60 -1.26 4.01
C VAL A 166 -0.62 -2.55 3.17
N LEU A 167 0.35 -3.44 3.35
CA LEU A 167 0.41 -4.69 2.61
C LEU A 167 -0.80 -5.60 2.89
N CYS A 168 -1.19 -5.75 4.14
CA CYS A 168 -2.30 -6.61 4.51
C CYS A 168 -3.64 -6.02 4.10
N LEU A 169 -3.81 -4.70 4.23
CA LEU A 169 -4.97 -3.99 3.70
C LEU A 169 -5.08 -4.17 2.19
N TRP A 170 -3.98 -3.96 1.46
CA TRP A 170 -3.92 -4.16 0.02
C TRP A 170 -4.37 -5.56 -0.38
N ARG A 171 -3.79 -6.59 0.24
CA ARG A 171 -4.15 -8.00 -0.05
C ARG A 171 -5.63 -8.28 0.21
N ASN A 172 -6.18 -7.78 1.31
CA ASN A 172 -7.58 -8.00 1.66
C ASN A 172 -8.52 -7.22 0.76
N HIS A 173 -8.16 -5.99 0.38
CA HIS A 173 -8.92 -5.20 -0.57
C HIS A 173 -8.99 -5.91 -1.93
N TRP A 174 -7.86 -6.35 -2.47
CA TRP A 174 -7.86 -7.01 -3.78
C TRP A 174 -8.49 -8.41 -3.76
N LYS A 175 -8.37 -9.15 -2.65
CA LYS A 175 -9.14 -10.38 -2.43
C LYS A 175 -10.65 -10.10 -2.44
N HIS A 176 -11.08 -9.00 -1.83
CA HIS A 176 -12.49 -8.60 -1.88
C HIS A 176 -12.96 -8.25 -3.28
N VAL A 177 -12.13 -7.47 -3.99
CA VAL A 177 -12.44 -6.98 -5.32
C VAL A 177 -12.47 -8.14 -6.32
N PHE A 178 -11.39 -8.93 -6.43
CA PHE A 178 -11.26 -9.96 -7.47
C PHE A 178 -11.94 -11.29 -7.12
N ASP A 179 -11.90 -11.72 -5.85
CA ASP A 179 -12.40 -13.03 -5.45
C ASP A 179 -13.82 -12.97 -4.85
N GLY A 180 -14.45 -11.78 -4.82
CA GLY A 180 -15.77 -11.55 -4.22
C GLY A 180 -15.84 -11.81 -2.71
N SER A 181 -14.70 -12.06 -2.05
CA SER A 181 -14.66 -12.37 -0.61
C SER A 181 -15.06 -11.14 0.23
N PRO A 182 -15.72 -11.28 1.37
CA PRO A 182 -15.94 -10.13 2.25
C PRO A 182 -14.62 -9.54 2.75
N PHE A 183 -14.57 -8.21 2.93
CA PHE A 183 -13.42 -7.56 3.55
C PHE A 183 -13.50 -7.69 5.07
N TRP A 184 -12.56 -8.43 5.66
CA TRP A 184 -12.49 -8.65 7.10
C TRP A 184 -11.34 -7.82 7.72
N PRO A 185 -11.62 -6.69 8.40
CA PRO A 185 -10.55 -5.84 8.98
C PRO A 185 -9.72 -6.60 10.02
N ASN A 186 -10.35 -7.49 10.79
CA ASN A 186 -9.67 -8.34 11.78
C ASN A 186 -8.70 -9.34 11.11
N GLU A 187 -9.07 -9.89 9.95
CA GLU A 187 -8.18 -10.78 9.18
C GLU A 187 -6.95 -10.00 8.70
N ALA A 188 -7.15 -8.80 8.16
CA ALA A 188 -6.07 -7.94 7.72
C ALA A 188 -5.12 -7.55 8.88
N ALA A 189 -5.68 -7.17 10.04
CA ALA A 189 -4.89 -6.83 11.23
C ALA A 189 -4.14 -8.04 11.81
N ALA A 190 -4.75 -9.23 11.82
CA ALA A 190 -4.11 -10.46 12.25
C ALA A 190 -2.92 -10.83 11.34
N ARG A 191 -3.11 -10.75 10.01
CA ARG A 191 -2.03 -10.99 9.04
C ARG A 191 -0.89 -9.99 9.19
N ALA A 192 -1.20 -8.71 9.39
CA ALA A 192 -0.18 -7.68 9.64
C ALA A 192 0.58 -7.97 10.95
N THR A 193 -0.13 -8.37 12.00
CA THR A 193 0.48 -8.76 13.28
C THR A 193 1.47 -9.93 13.13
N ILE A 194 1.13 -10.93 12.31
CA ILE A 194 2.03 -12.06 12.04
C ILE A 194 3.33 -11.59 11.36
N LEU A 195 3.23 -10.71 10.36
CA LEU A 195 4.40 -10.14 9.69
C LEU A 195 5.27 -9.34 10.66
N LEU A 196 4.64 -8.51 11.51
CA LEU A 196 5.35 -7.67 12.48
C LEU A 196 6.05 -8.51 13.55
N ARG A 197 5.40 -9.57 14.05
CA ARG A 197 6.04 -10.50 14.99
C ARG A 197 7.27 -11.17 14.40
N ARG A 198 7.22 -11.54 13.11
CA ARG A 198 8.37 -12.10 12.42
C ARG A 198 9.52 -11.10 12.35
N ILE A 199 9.26 -9.86 11.93
CA ILE A 199 10.28 -8.81 11.86
C ILE A 199 10.89 -8.55 13.25
N HIS A 200 10.05 -8.47 14.28
CA HIS A 200 10.50 -8.31 15.66
C HIS A 200 11.44 -9.45 16.11
N GLN A 201 11.10 -10.70 15.80
CA GLN A 201 11.94 -11.86 16.11
C GLN A 201 13.26 -11.84 15.36
N GLU A 202 13.24 -11.46 14.08
CA GLU A 202 14.45 -11.29 13.26
C GLU A 202 15.37 -10.21 13.85
N SER A 203 14.82 -9.06 14.28
CA SER A 203 15.58 -8.00 14.96
C SER A 203 16.24 -8.48 16.26
N LEU A 204 15.47 -9.17 17.12
CA LEU A 204 15.99 -9.74 18.37
C LEU A 204 17.13 -10.73 18.14
N TYR A 205 17.03 -11.55 17.09
CA TYR A 205 18.07 -12.51 16.74
C TYR A 205 19.35 -11.81 16.27
N GLN A 206 19.22 -10.74 15.48
CA GLN A 206 20.35 -9.95 15.01
C GLN A 206 21.09 -9.23 16.14
N GLU A 207 20.37 -8.71 17.14
CA GLU A 207 20.96 -8.11 18.33
C GLU A 207 21.78 -9.13 19.12
N LYS A 208 21.20 -10.31 19.41
CA LYS A 208 21.91 -11.39 20.11
C LYS A 208 23.21 -11.82 19.42
N ILE A 209 23.23 -11.89 18.09
CA ILE A 209 24.45 -12.22 17.33
C ILE A 209 25.51 -11.14 17.51
N LYS A 210 25.13 -9.87 17.48
CA LYS A 210 26.07 -8.75 17.66
C LYS A 210 26.70 -8.79 19.04
N ASP A 211 25.91 -9.07 20.08
CA ASP A 211 26.40 -9.16 21.46
C ASP A 211 27.42 -10.31 21.61
N ILE A 212 27.15 -11.47 21.03
CA ILE A 212 28.07 -12.62 21.03
C ILE A 212 29.40 -12.25 20.36
N ASN A 213 29.35 -11.60 19.19
CA ASN A 213 30.55 -11.22 18.45
C ASN A 213 31.36 -10.14 19.16
N GLN A 214 30.72 -9.25 19.94
CA GLN A 214 31.41 -8.24 20.74
C GLN A 214 32.08 -8.84 21.98
N MET A 215 31.53 -9.91 22.56
CA MET A 215 32.15 -10.61 23.70
C MET A 215 33.34 -11.50 23.31
N SER A 216 33.46 -11.86 22.03
CA SER A 216 34.57 -12.68 21.51
C SER A 216 35.80 -11.87 21.06
N HIS A 217 35.77 -10.55 21.18
CA HIS A 217 36.87 -9.62 20.87
C HIS A 217 37.35 -8.91 22.13
#